data_AF-A0A938TMD7-F1
#
_entry.id   AF-A0A938TMD7-F1
#
_cell.length_a   1.000
_cell.length_b   1.000
_cell.length_c   1.000
_cell.angle_alpha   90.00
_cell.angle_beta   90.00
_cell.angle_gamma   90.00
#
_symmetry.space_group_name_H-M   'P 1'
#
loop_
_entity.id
_entity.type
_entity.pdbx_description
1 polymer ?
#
loop_
_entity_poly.entity_id
_entity_poly.type
_entity_poly.pdbx_seq_one_letter_code
_entity_poly.pdbx_strand_id
1 'polypeptide(L)'
;MRTWARELESYTHDYVRRGGKQNRRKQVSLIVNFLEFTDALEGLTSLHRLGKRHVITFWKAHRDLPEKSAYDYWLGFCQLWIWLGKSEKPPRPHKMIAPSEEPGTN
;
A
#
# COMPACT_ATOMS: atom_id res chain seq x y z
N MET A 1 14.65 -17.91 0.94
CA MET A 1 14.39 -16.49 1.18
C MET A 1 12.90 -16.30 1.35
N ARG A 2 12.46 -15.61 2.40
CA ARG A 2 11.06 -15.22 2.58
C ARG A 2 10.75 -14.14 1.53
N THR A 3 9.65 -14.27 0.81
CA THR A 3 9.15 -13.23 -0.09
C THR A 3 7.78 -12.79 0.37
N TRP A 4 7.51 -11.49 0.35
CA TRP A 4 6.23 -10.93 0.76
C TRP A 4 5.07 -11.41 -0.12
N ALA A 5 5.35 -11.73 -1.38
CA ALA A 5 4.38 -12.36 -2.28
C ALA A 5 3.82 -13.68 -1.70
N ARG A 6 4.67 -14.50 -1.09
CA ARG A 6 4.27 -15.79 -0.50
C ARG A 6 3.52 -15.61 0.82
N GLU A 7 3.88 -14.60 1.62
CA GLU A 7 3.10 -14.26 2.81
C GLU A 7 1.70 -13.75 2.48
N LEU A 8 1.59 -12.95 1.41
CA LEU A 8 0.32 -12.43 0.93
C LEU A 8 -0.53 -13.47 0.22
N GLU A 9 0.04 -14.61 -0.19
CA GLU A 9 -0.69 -15.65 -0.91
C GLU A 9 -1.92 -16.14 -0.13
N SER A 10 -1.78 -16.31 1.19
CA SER A 10 -2.88 -16.71 2.08
C SER A 10 -4.01 -15.68 2.14
N TYR A 11 -3.69 -14.39 2.08
CA TYR A 11 -4.65 -13.28 2.09
C TYR A 11 -5.26 -13.02 0.70
N THR A 12 -4.50 -13.31 -0.36
CA THR A 12 -4.86 -12.98 -1.75
C THR A 12 -5.60 -14.09 -2.48
N HIS A 13 -5.51 -15.33 -2.01
CA HIS A 13 -6.10 -16.50 -2.66
C HIS A 13 -7.59 -16.29 -3.01
N ASP A 14 -8.38 -15.85 -2.04
CA ASP A 14 -9.81 -15.57 -2.24
C ASP A 14 -10.06 -14.25 -2.97
N TYR A 15 -9.17 -13.28 -2.78
CA TYR A 15 -9.27 -11.97 -3.42
C TYR A 15 -9.09 -12.07 -4.94
N VAL A 16 -8.09 -12.81 -5.42
CA VAL A 16 -7.82 -12.97 -6.86
C VAL A 16 -8.87 -13.84 -7.54
N ARG A 17 -9.54 -14.73 -6.78
CA ARG A 17 -10.59 -15.63 -7.28
C ARG A 17 -11.94 -14.95 -7.51
N ARG A 18 -12.25 -13.85 -6.82
CA ARG A 18 -13.58 -13.19 -6.82
C ARG A 18 -13.73 -12.03 -7.81
N GLY A 19 -12.77 -11.74 -8.68
CA GLY A 19 -12.91 -10.62 -9.64
C GLY A 19 -11.90 -10.62 -10.79
N GLY A 20 -11.85 -9.52 -11.55
CA GLY A 20 -11.00 -9.35 -12.74
C GLY A 20 -9.52 -9.69 -12.47
N LYS A 21 -9.10 -10.86 -12.95
CA LYS A 21 -7.83 -11.53 -12.63
C LYS A 21 -6.60 -10.64 -12.87
N GLN A 22 -6.61 -9.85 -13.94
CA GLN A 22 -5.46 -9.01 -14.32
C GLN A 22 -5.29 -7.79 -13.42
N ASN A 23 -6.39 -7.08 -13.11
CA ASN A 23 -6.32 -5.89 -12.25
C ASN A 23 -5.95 -6.25 -10.81
N ARG A 24 -6.46 -7.38 -10.29
CA ARG A 24 -6.12 -7.85 -8.94
C ARG A 24 -4.68 -8.33 -8.84
N ARG A 25 -4.15 -9.04 -9.84
CA ARG A 25 -2.73 -9.39 -9.91
C ARG A 25 -1.84 -8.16 -9.92
N LYS A 26 -2.23 -7.11 -10.65
CA LYS A 26 -1.53 -5.82 -10.64
C LYS A 26 -1.51 -5.22 -9.23
N GLN A 27 -2.66 -5.14 -8.55
CA GLN A 27 -2.73 -4.63 -7.17
C GLN A 27 -1.87 -5.45 -6.21
N VAL A 28 -1.93 -6.79 -6.27
CA VAL A 28 -1.07 -7.65 -5.45
C VAL A 28 0.41 -7.37 -5.70
N SER A 29 0.81 -7.22 -6.97
CA SER A 29 2.20 -6.90 -7.32
C SER A 29 2.63 -5.54 -6.75
N LEU A 30 1.75 -4.53 -6.78
CA LEU A 30 2.02 -3.22 -6.19
C LEU A 30 2.18 -3.30 -4.67
N ILE A 31 1.33 -4.08 -3.99
CA ILE A 31 1.43 -4.31 -2.55
C ILE A 31 2.75 -5.00 -2.21
N VAL A 32 3.13 -6.05 -2.95
CA VAL A 32 4.40 -6.76 -2.76
C VAL A 32 5.59 -5.82 -2.92
N ASN A 33 5.62 -5.02 -3.99
CA ASN A 33 6.70 -4.05 -4.22
C ASN A 33 6.83 -3.06 -3.06
N PHE A 34 5.71 -2.60 -2.50
CA PHE A 34 5.72 -1.72 -1.33
C PHE A 34 6.26 -2.41 -0.07
N LEU A 35 5.88 -3.67 0.17
CA LEU A 35 6.37 -4.44 1.30
C LEU A 35 7.87 -4.71 1.18
N GLU A 36 8.35 -5.10 0.00
CA GLU A 36 9.77 -5.29 -0.27
C GLU A 36 10.56 -4.00 -0.07
N PHE A 37 10.04 -2.86 -0.54
CA PHE A 37 10.66 -1.56 -0.30
C PHE A 37 10.72 -1.24 1.21
N THR A 38 9.61 -1.45 1.93
CA THR A 38 9.54 -1.15 3.37
C THR A 38 10.45 -2.07 4.17
N ASP A 39 10.54 -3.34 3.78
CA ASP A 39 11.41 -4.33 4.39
C ASP A 39 12.88 -4.03 4.15
N ALA A 40 13.25 -3.66 2.92
CA ALA A 40 14.61 -3.23 2.61
C ALA A 40 15.03 -1.95 3.35
N LEU A 41 14.08 -1.03 3.61
CA LEU A 41 14.36 0.25 4.25
C LEU A 41 14.37 0.18 5.78
N GLU A 42 13.39 -0.50 6.39
CA GLU A 42 13.17 -0.50 7.85
C GLU A 42 13.29 -1.90 8.49
N GLY A 43 13.53 -2.96 7.72
CA GLY A 43 13.61 -4.33 8.23
C GLY A 43 12.27 -4.82 8.78
N LEU A 44 11.24 -4.82 7.94
CA LEU A 44 9.88 -5.13 8.33
C LEU A 44 9.76 -6.63 8.64
N THR A 45 9.65 -6.99 9.91
CA THR A 45 9.58 -8.41 10.28
C THR A 45 8.16 -9.00 10.15
N SER A 46 7.12 -8.18 10.18
CA SER A 46 5.72 -8.63 10.18
C SER A 46 4.77 -7.58 9.59
N LEU A 47 3.73 -8.03 8.90
CA LEU A 47 2.66 -7.17 8.38
C LEU A 47 1.90 -6.40 9.49
N HIS A 48 1.84 -6.92 10.72
CA HIS A 48 1.13 -6.23 11.81
C HIS A 48 1.82 -4.91 12.20
N ARG A 49 3.17 -4.89 12.11
CA ARG A 49 3.97 -3.68 12.35
C ARG A 49 3.76 -2.61 11.29
N LEU A 50 3.15 -2.96 10.17
CA LEU A 50 2.96 -2.05 9.06
C LEU A 50 2.05 -0.87 9.43
N GLY A 51 2.62 0.31 9.68
CA GLY A 51 1.87 1.51 10.07
C GLY A 51 1.70 2.55 8.96
N LYS A 52 0.92 3.60 9.27
CA LYS A 52 0.78 4.81 8.46
C LYS A 52 2.15 5.44 8.12
N ARG A 53 3.11 5.38 9.05
CA ARG A 53 4.47 5.90 8.87
C ARG A 53 5.19 5.29 7.66
N HIS A 54 5.05 3.99 7.42
CA HIS A 54 5.71 3.35 6.28
C HIS A 54 5.09 3.78 4.95
N VAL A 55 3.77 3.94 4.91
CA VAL A 55 3.08 4.48 3.72
C VAL A 55 3.52 5.92 3.45
N ILE A 56 3.63 6.76 4.47
CA ILE A 56 4.15 8.13 4.33
C ILE A 56 5.59 8.11 3.81
N THR A 57 6.44 7.21 4.34
CA THR A 57 7.84 7.08 3.92
C THR A 57 7.94 6.62 2.47
N PHE A 58 7.11 5.66 2.05
CA PHE A 58 7.01 5.23 0.67
C PHE A 58 6.60 6.37 -0.26
N TRP A 59 5.59 7.16 0.11
CA TRP A 59 5.19 8.33 -0.66
C TRP A 59 6.27 9.39 -0.75
N LYS A 60 7.03 9.61 0.33
CA LYS A 60 8.19 10.52 0.33
C LYS A 60 9.31 10.04 -0.58
N ALA A 61 9.58 8.74 -0.62
CA ALA A 61 10.59 8.15 -1.50
C ALA A 61 10.15 8.16 -2.98
N HIS A 62 8.86 8.04 -3.25
CA HIS A 62 8.31 7.99 -4.61
C HIS A 62 7.52 9.24 -4.97
N ARG A 63 8.08 10.41 -4.71
CA ARG A 63 7.45 11.70 -5.04
C ARG A 63 7.26 11.90 -6.55
N ASP A 64 8.02 11.21 -7.38
CA ASP A 64 7.96 11.34 -8.84
C ASP A 64 6.96 10.37 -9.50
N LEU A 65 6.27 9.52 -8.73
CA LEU A 65 5.25 8.61 -9.27
C LEU A 65 4.14 9.35 -10.01
N PRO A 66 3.72 8.90 -11.21
CA PRO A 66 2.54 9.43 -11.88
C PRO A 66 1.29 9.29 -11.00
N GLU A 67 0.37 10.25 -11.09
CA GLU A 67 -0.86 10.28 -10.27
C GLU A 67 -1.68 8.99 -10.42
N LYS A 68 -1.83 8.49 -11.65
CA LYS A 68 -2.49 7.21 -11.94
C LYS A 68 -1.84 6.03 -11.21
N SER A 69 -0.51 5.98 -11.20
CA SER A 69 0.24 4.93 -10.50
C SER A 69 0.08 5.08 -8.98
N ALA A 70 0.16 6.30 -8.46
CA ALA A 70 -0.04 6.58 -7.04
C ALA A 70 -1.46 6.18 -6.57
N TYR A 71 -2.48 6.39 -7.42
CA TYR A 71 -3.83 5.92 -7.15
C TYR A 71 -3.92 4.39 -7.12
N ASP A 72 -3.33 3.70 -8.09
CA ASP A 72 -3.29 2.23 -8.12
C ASP A 72 -2.62 1.65 -6.86
N TYR A 73 -1.51 2.26 -6.40
CA TYR A 73 -0.87 1.92 -5.14
C TYR A 73 -1.79 2.16 -3.94
N TRP A 74 -2.47 3.31 -3.89
CA TRP A 74 -3.38 3.64 -2.80
C TRP A 74 -4.57 2.67 -2.70
N LEU A 75 -5.12 2.22 -3.83
CA LEU A 75 -6.13 1.15 -3.86
C LEU A 75 -5.58 -0.15 -3.27
N GLY A 76 -4.35 -0.52 -3.65
CA GLY A 76 -3.65 -1.67 -3.06
C GLY A 76 -3.46 -1.54 -1.55
N PHE A 77 -3.09 -0.36 -1.05
CA PHE A 77 -2.95 -0.12 0.39
C PHE A 77 -4.28 -0.21 1.12
N CYS A 78 -5.36 0.31 0.55
CA CYS A 78 -6.69 0.15 1.13
C CYS A 78 -7.04 -1.33 1.29
N GLN A 79 -6.75 -2.14 0.26
CA GLN A 79 -6.99 -3.57 0.31
C GLN A 79 -6.10 -4.28 1.34
N LEU A 80 -4.83 -3.90 1.44
CA LEU A 80 -3.92 -4.40 2.46
C LEU A 80 -4.44 -4.10 3.87
N TRP A 81 -4.92 -2.88 4.12
CA TRP A 81 -5.47 -2.51 5.43
C TRP A 81 -6.69 -3.35 5.82
N ILE A 82 -7.56 -3.66 4.85
CA ILE A 82 -8.70 -4.57 5.05
C ILE A 82 -8.19 -5.97 5.43
N TRP A 83 -7.17 -6.50 4.75
CA TRP A 83 -6.59 -7.81 5.10
C TRP A 83 -5.95 -7.83 6.49
N LEU A 84 -5.35 -6.72 6.90
CA LEU A 84 -4.78 -6.56 8.23
C LEU A 84 -5.81 -6.28 9.33
N GLY A 85 -7.10 -6.20 8.98
CA GLY A 85 -8.18 -5.88 9.92
C GLY A 85 -8.06 -4.49 10.54
N LYS A 86 -7.35 -3.56 9.89
CA LYS A 86 -7.16 -2.20 10.40
C LYS A 86 -8.38 -1.35 10.01
N SER A 87 -9.05 -0.80 11.00
CA SER A 87 -10.24 0.07 10.82
C SER A 87 -9.89 1.44 10.25
N GLU A 88 -8.65 1.89 10.42
CA GLU A 88 -8.19 3.16 9.88
C GLU A 88 -7.93 3.09 8.37
N LYS A 89 -8.05 4.22 7.66
CA LYS A 89 -7.65 4.29 6.25
C LYS A 89 -6.14 4.54 6.12
N PRO A 90 -5.45 3.93 5.14
CA PRO A 90 -4.06 4.25 4.86
C PRO A 90 -3.91 5.71 4.40
N PRO A 91 -2.75 6.34 4.66
CA PRO A 91 -2.48 7.71 4.22
C PRO A 91 -2.57 7.83 2.69
N ARG A 92 -3.30 8.85 2.23
CA ARG A 92 -3.44 9.15 0.81
C ARG A 92 -2.13 9.73 0.26
N PRO A 93 -1.81 9.48 -1.03
CA PRO A 93 -0.68 10.12 -1.68
C PRO A 93 -0.91 11.64 -1.71
N HIS A 94 0.14 12.41 -1.43
CA HIS A 94 0.06 13.87 -1.35
C HIS A 94 -0.42 14.51 -2.66
N LYS A 95 -0.11 13.90 -3.80
CA LYS A 95 -0.58 14.33 -5.13
C LYS A 95 -2.11 14.28 -5.29
N MET A 96 -2.80 13.46 -4.50
CA MET A 96 -4.26 13.32 -4.53
C MET A 96 -4.96 14.05 -3.38
N ILE A 97 -4.21 14.72 -2.50
CA ILE A 97 -4.80 15.68 -1.57
C ILE A 97 -5.23 16.85 -2.45
N ALA A 98 -6.52 16.92 -2.77
CA ALA A 98 -7.10 18.08 -3.43
C ALA A 98 -6.72 19.34 -2.62
N PRO A 99 -6.61 20.53 -3.24
CA PRO A 99 -6.11 21.74 -2.58
C PRO A 99 -6.95 22.29 -1.41
N SER A 100 -7.89 21.54 -0.83
CA SER A 100 -8.87 22.05 0.12
C SER A 100 -8.65 21.66 1.58
N GLU A 101 -7.52 21.05 1.94
CA GLU A 101 -7.13 20.88 3.35
C GLU A 101 -5.76 21.52 3.58
N GLU A 102 -5.73 22.85 3.54
CA GLU A 102 -4.68 23.59 4.25
C GLU A 102 -4.81 23.27 5.74
N PRO A 103 -3.79 22.69 6.40
CA PRO A 103 -3.76 22.69 7.85
C PRO A 103 -3.53 24.14 8.26
N GLY A 104 -4.50 24.70 8.99
CA GLY A 104 -4.49 26.08 9.43
C GLY A 104 -3.12 26.53 9.94
N THR A 105 -2.64 27.62 9.37
CA THR A 105 -1.64 28.48 9.96
C THR A 105 -2.08 28.82 11.38
N ASN A 106 -1.31 28.38 12.36
CA ASN A 106 -1.35 28.92 13.72
C ASN A 106 -0.29 30.02 13.83
#